data_AF-A0A076H453-F1
#
_entry.id   AF-A0A076H453-F1
#
_cell.length_a   1.000
_cell.length_b   1.000
_cell.length_c   1.000
_cell.angle_alpha   90.00
_cell.angle_beta   90.00
_cell.angle_gamma   90.00
#
_symmetry.space_group_name_H-M   'P 1'
#
loop_
_entity.id
_entity.type
_entity.pdbx_description
1 polymer ?
#
loop_
_entity_poly.entity_id
_entity_poly.type
_entity_poly.pdbx_seq_one_letter_code
_entity_poly.pdbx_strand_id
1 'polypeptide(L)' 'MPGVLPWTFRIVLIGQQIVLEATSDGQRLSKILDPASSRIRSGYDLIETPQCALINAPSVI' A
#
# COMPACT_ATOMS: atom_id res chain seq x y z
N MET A 1 2.21 -11.30 14.89
CA MET A 1 1.40 -12.50 14.54
C MET A 1 2.11 -13.24 13.42
N PRO A 2 2.33 -14.56 13.51
CA PRO A 2 2.89 -15.32 12.39
C PRO A 2 1.92 -15.21 11.19
N GLY A 3 2.44 -14.87 10.00
CA GLY A 3 1.66 -14.76 8.77
C GLY A 3 1.21 -13.34 8.36
N VAL A 4 1.44 -12.32 9.19
CA VAL A 4 1.25 -10.93 8.76
C VAL A 4 2.57 -10.45 8.18
N LEU A 5 2.62 -10.30 6.85
CA LEU A 5 3.75 -9.64 6.19
C LEU A 5 3.91 -8.22 6.76
N PRO A 6 5.10 -7.83 7.23
CA PRO A 6 5.32 -6.51 7.80
C PRO A 6 5.26 -5.46 6.68
N TRP A 7 4.12 -4.79 6.56
CA TRP A 7 3.95 -3.68 5.63
C TRP A 7 4.55 -2.39 6.16
N THR A 8 5.39 -1.76 5.34
CA THR A 8 5.82 -0.38 5.57
C THR A 8 4.89 0.57 4.83
N PHE A 9 4.27 1.52 5.55
CA PHE A 9 3.33 2.47 4.98
C PHE A 9 3.95 3.85 4.80
N ARG A 10 3.61 4.53 3.71
CA ARG A 10 3.97 5.94 3.49
C ARG A 10 2.86 6.69 2.75
N ILE A 11 2.77 7.98 3.01
CA ILE A 11 1.91 8.91 2.27
C ILE A 11 2.77 9.63 1.25
N VAL A 12 2.33 9.63 -0.01
CA VAL A 12 2.98 10.33 -1.12
C VAL A 12 1.98 11.30 -1.75
N LEU A 13 2.48 12.46 -2.17
CA LEU A 13 1.71 13.45 -2.90
C LEU A 13 2.07 13.36 -4.39
N ILE A 14 1.07 13.08 -5.22
CA ILE A 14 1.23 13.02 -6.68
C ILE A 14 0.28 14.03 -7.29
N GLY A 15 0.83 15.16 -7.74
CA GLY A 15 0.03 16.31 -8.15
C GLY A 15 -0.87 16.80 -7.02
N GLN A 16 -2.19 16.74 -7.22
CA GLN A 16 -3.20 17.13 -6.22
C GLN A 16 -3.78 15.93 -5.44
N GLN A 17 -3.22 14.73 -5.62
CA GLN A 17 -3.72 13.52 -4.98
C GLN A 17 -2.84 13.10 -3.81
N ILE A 18 -3.48 12.70 -2.72
CA ILE A 18 -2.83 12.02 -1.59
C ILE A 18 -2.90 10.52 -1.88
N VAL A 19 -1.76 9.85 -1.88
CA VAL A 19 -1.66 8.41 -2.14
C VAL A 19 -1.09 7.73 -0.92
N LEU A 20 -1.76 6.68 -0.44
CA LEU A 20 -1.21 5.75 0.53
C LEU A 20 -0.52 4.62 -0.21
N GLU A 21 0.74 4.38 0.12
CA GLU A 21 1.50 3.25 -0.37
C GLU A 21 1.87 2.31 0.77
N ALA A 22 1.86 1.02 0.47
CA ALA A 22 2.35 -0.03 1.35
C ALA A 22 3.38 -0.86 0.60
N THR A 23 4.51 -1.17 1.22
CA THR A 23 5.56 -2.01 0.63
C THR A 23 5.92 -3.17 1.56
N SER A 24 6.08 -4.35 1.00
CA SER A 24 6.52 -5.57 1.69
C SER A 24 7.18 -6.51 0.68
N ASP A 25 8.36 -7.07 0.98
CA ASP A 25 9.03 -8.14 0.21
C ASP A 25 8.90 -8.03 -1.33
N GLY A 26 9.28 -6.89 -1.90
CA GLY A 26 9.25 -6.65 -3.35
C GLY A 26 7.86 -6.36 -3.94
N GLN A 27 6.82 -6.35 -3.12
CA GLN A 27 5.49 -5.88 -3.47
C GLN A 27 5.29 -4.42 -3.06
N ARG A 28 4.60 -3.66 -3.90
CA ARG A 28 4.12 -2.32 -3.60
C ARG A 28 2.65 -2.22 -3.94
N LEU A 29 1.86 -1.78 -2.97
CA LEU A 29 0.44 -1.48 -3.12
C LEU A 29 0.25 0.03 -3.04
N SER A 30 -0.73 0.55 -3.78
CA SER A 30 -1.14 1.95 -3.64
C SER A 30 -2.64 2.16 -3.78
N LYS A 31 -3.14 3.20 -3.10
CA LYS A 31 -4.53 3.66 -3.15
C LYS A 31 -4.57 5.16 -2.92
N ILE A 32 -5.42 5.86 -3.67
CA ILE A 32 -5.72 7.27 -3.43
C ILE A 32 -6.45 7.37 -2.09
N LEU A 33 -5.95 8.22 -1.23
CA LEU A 33 -6.49 8.46 0.09
C LEU A 33 -7.36 9.72 0.05
N ASP A 34 -8.61 9.58 0.49
CA ASP A 34 -9.46 10.73 0.77
C ASP A 34 -8.90 11.45 2.01
N PRO A 35 -8.60 12.76 1.94
CA PRO A 35 -8.09 13.54 3.06
C PRO A 35 -8.95 13.46 4.34
N ALA A 36 -10.26 13.23 4.19
CA ALA A 36 -11.20 13.09 5.31
C ALA A 36 -11.29 11.66 5.86
N SER A 37 -10.67 10.67 5.20
CA SER A 37 -10.74 9.26 5.61
C SER A 37 -9.81 8.93 6.78
N SER A 38 -10.20 7.92 7.56
CA SER A 38 -9.37 7.41 8.65
C SER A 38 -8.14 6.67 8.10
N ARG A 39 -6.95 7.19 8.41
CA ARG A 39 -5.65 6.58 8.05
C ARG A 39 -5.52 5.09 8.37
N ILE A 40 -5.99 4.66 9.54
CA ILE A 40 -5.87 3.26 9.99
C ILE A 40 -6.71 2.33 9.11
N ARG A 41 -8.01 2.66 8.93
CA ARG A 41 -8.90 1.94 8.02
C ARG A 41 -8.37 1.92 6.59
N SER A 42 -7.90 3.06 6.07
CA SER A 42 -7.32 3.13 4.73
C SER A 42 -6.08 2.23 4.57
N GLY A 43 -5.32 2.01 5.64
CA GLY A 43 -4.21 1.04 5.68
C GLY A 43 -4.68 -0.40 5.51
N TYR A 44 -5.68 -0.84 6.27
CA TYR A 44 -6.27 -2.17 6.11
C TYR A 44 -6.91 -2.35 4.73
N ASP A 45 -7.72 -1.37 4.30
CA ASP A 45 -8.35 -1.36 2.98
C ASP A 45 -7.33 -1.47 1.84
N LEU A 46 -6.16 -0.85 1.98
CA LEU A 46 -5.09 -0.92 0.98
C LEU A 46 -4.53 -2.35 0.85
N ILE A 47 -4.41 -3.08 1.95
CA ILE A 47 -3.93 -4.46 1.92
C ILE A 47 -5.00 -5.40 1.35
N GLU A 48 -6.27 -5.19 1.69
CA GLU A 48 -7.38 -6.04 1.22
C GLU A 48 -7.79 -5.73 -0.23
N THR A 49 -7.83 -4.44 -0.60
CA THR A 49 -8.37 -3.94 -1.88
C THR A 49 -7.50 -2.81 -2.45
N PRO A 50 -6.25 -3.11 -2.87
CA PRO A 50 -5.39 -2.11 -3.49
C PRO A 50 -5.99 -1.62 -4.81
N GLN A 51 -5.83 -0.31 -5.09
CA GLN A 51 -6.21 0.22 -6.41
C GLN A 51 -5.15 -0.08 -7.45
N CYS A 52 -3.89 -0.14 -7.03
CA CYS A 52 -2.77 -0.55 -7.87
C CYS A 52 -1.82 -1.43 -7.06
N ALA A 53 -1.31 -2.47 -7.71
CA ALA A 53 -0.36 -3.40 -7.14
C ALA A 53 0.78 -3.62 -8.13
N LEU A 54 2.00 -3.32 -7.70
CA LEU A 54 3.22 -3.73 -8.37
C LEU A 54 3.79 -4.92 -7.62
N ILE A 55 3.63 -6.10 -8.20
CA ILE A 55 4.14 -7.35 -7.66
C ILE A 55 5.37 -7.69 -8.48
N ASN A 56 6.57 -7.48 -7.92
CA ASN A 56 7.78 -7.97 -8.58
C ASN A 56 7.75 -9.49 -8.55
N ALA A 57 7.76 -10.11 -9.73
CA ALA A 57 7.94 -11.55 -9.83
C ALA A 57 9.26 -11.92 -9.13
N PRO A 58 9.32 -13.04 -8.39
CA PRO A 58 10.59 -13.52 -7.87
C PRO A 58 11.53 -13.68 -9.05
N SER A 59 12.66 -12.97 -9.03
CA SER A 59 13.74 -13.19 -9.96
C SER A 59 14.23 -14.63 -9.72
N VAL A 60 13.83 -15.54 -10.59
CA VAL A 60 14.37 -16.90 -10.65
C VAL A 60 15.83 -16.74 -11.05
N ILE A 61 16.74 -16.93 -10.09
CA ILE A 61 18.18 -17.06 -10.31
C ILE A 61 18.51 -18.55 -10.31
#